data_AF-A0A0H3DYG5-F1
#
_entry.id   AF-A0A0H3DYG5-F1
#
_cell.length_a   1.000
_cell.length_b   1.000
_cell.length_c   1.000
_cell.angle_alpha   90.00
_cell.angle_beta   90.00
_cell.angle_gamma   90.00
#
_symmetry.space_group_name_H-M   'P 1'
#
loop_
_entity.id
_entity.type
_entity.pdbx_description
1 polymer ?
#
loop_
_entity_poly.entity_id
_entity_poly.type
_entity_poly.pdbx_seq_one_letter_code
_entity_poly.pdbx_strand_id
1 'polypeptide(L)' 'MKKRFIAGARCPACHAMDTLALWQVNEHEHVHEQVQCVRCGHRMTPPVPAGAPGRIIGRFKP' A
#
# COMPACT_ATOMS: atom_id res chain seq x y z
N MET A 1 13.23 12.36 -3.89
CA MET A 1 12.26 11.42 -3.27
C MET A 1 10.84 11.89 -3.59
N LYS A 2 10.04 11.08 -4.30
CA LYS A 2 8.67 11.46 -4.71
C LYS A 2 7.66 10.83 -3.75
N LYS A 3 6.90 11.64 -3.01
CA LYS A 3 5.81 11.20 -2.13
C LYS A 3 4.50 11.30 -2.91
N ARG A 4 3.68 10.26 -2.89
CA ARG A 4 2.38 10.17 -3.56
C ARG A 4 1.27 10.20 -2.51
N PHE A 5 0.17 10.90 -2.75
CA PHE A 5 -0.99 10.83 -1.88
C PHE A 5 -1.95 9.74 -2.40
N ILE A 6 -2.54 8.98 -1.47
CA ILE A 6 -3.52 7.95 -1.81
C ILE A 6 -4.91 8.60 -1.79
N ALA A 7 -5.42 8.90 -2.98
CA ALA A 7 -6.76 9.47 -3.14
C ALA A 7 -7.85 8.44 -2.76
N GLY A 8 -8.88 8.89 -2.05
CA GLY A 8 -9.99 8.06 -1.57
C GLY A 8 -9.67 7.20 -0.35
N ALA A 9 -8.46 7.30 0.20
CA ALA A 9 -8.08 6.50 1.36
C ALA A 9 -8.39 7.23 2.68
N ARG A 10 -9.02 6.50 3.60
CA ARG A 10 -9.35 6.99 4.94
C ARG A 10 -8.34 6.46 5.95
N CYS A 11 -7.74 7.34 6.74
CA CYS A 11 -6.83 6.90 7.80
C CYS A 11 -7.61 6.10 8.87
N PRO A 12 -7.17 4.88 9.25
CA PRO A 12 -7.85 4.08 10.27
C PRO A 12 -7.69 4.66 11.69
N ALA A 13 -6.69 5.50 11.93
CA ALA A 13 -6.44 6.08 13.26
C ALA A 13 -7.25 7.36 13.52
N CYS A 14 -7.37 8.24 12.53
CA CYS A 14 -8.04 9.55 12.70
C CYS A 14 -9.21 9.78 11.74
N HIS A 15 -9.54 8.79 10.90
CA HIS A 15 -10.68 8.81 10.00
C HIS A 15 -10.67 9.95 8.97
N ALA A 16 -9.52 10.57 8.72
CA ALA A 16 -9.38 11.62 7.73
C ALA A 16 -9.17 11.05 6.33
N MET A 17 -9.88 11.60 5.34
CA MET A 17 -9.75 11.27 3.92
C MET A 17 -8.56 11.98 3.28
N ASP A 18 -7.93 11.35 2.29
CA ASP A 18 -6.87 11.94 1.45
C ASP A 18 -5.64 12.44 2.23
N THR A 19 -5.43 11.91 3.44
CA THR A 19 -4.31 12.29 4.32
C THR A 19 -3.17 11.27 4.32
N LEU A 20 -3.33 10.15 3.63
CA LEU A 20 -2.31 9.10 3.57
C LEU A 20 -1.30 9.40 2.45
N ALA A 21 -0.05 9.56 2.85
CA ALA A 21 1.07 9.79 1.97
C ALA A 21 1.90 8.51 1.86
N LEU A 22 2.10 8.00 0.65
CA LEU A 22 2.90 6.83 0.31
C LEU A 22 4.22 7.26 -0.34
N TRP A 23 5.32 6.64 0.03
CA TRP A 23 6.61 6.82 -0.63
C TRP A 23 7.42 5.53 -0.60
N GLN A 24 8.35 5.42 -1.54
CA GLN A 24 9.32 4.32 -1.57
C GLN A 24 10.54 4.70 -0.76
N VAL A 25 10.96 3.79 0.11
CA VAL A 25 12.19 3.85 0.89
C VAL A 25 13.12 2.78 0.33
N ASN A 26 14.32 3.21 -0.08
CA ASN A 26 15.37 2.31 -0.52
C ASN A 26 16.24 2.05 0.71
N GLU A 27 16.04 0.90 1.35
CA GLU A 27 16.89 0.45 2.44
C GLU A 27 17.75 -0.69 1.91
N HIS A 28 19.05 -0.39 1.71
CA HIS A 28 20.02 -1.31 1.14
C HIS A 28 19.65 -1.74 -0.29
N GLU A 29 19.47 -3.04 -0.52
CA GLU A 29 19.12 -3.66 -1.80
C GLU A 29 17.60 -3.82 -1.99
N HIS A 30 16.81 -3.51 -0.95
CA HIS A 30 15.37 -3.67 -0.97
C HIS A 30 14.63 -2.32 -1.05
N VAL A 31 13.64 -2.26 -1.94
CA VAL A 31 12.72 -1.12 -2.06
C VAL A 31 11.43 -1.46 -1.33
N HIS A 32 11.15 -0.73 -0.25
CA HIS A 32 9.93 -0.89 0.54
C HIS A 32 9.02 0.32 0.36
N GLU A 33 7.71 0.09 0.30
CA GLU A 33 6.72 1.16 0.30
C GLU A 33 6.32 1.48 1.73
N GLN A 34 6.29 2.77 2.06
CA GLN A 34 5.88 3.25 3.38
C GLN A 34 4.73 4.22 3.24
N VAL A 35 3.72 4.08 4.11
CA VAL A 35 2.56 4.97 4.18
C VAL A 35 2.52 5.68 5.52
N GLN A 36 2.21 6.98 5.51
CA GLN A 36 2.00 7.77 6.72
C GLN A 36 0.86 8.76 6.55
N CYS A 37 0.02 8.86 7.58
CA CYS A 37 -0.96 9.91 7.70
C CYS A 37 -0.30 11.24 8.07
N VAL A 38 -0.48 12.28 7.26
CA VAL A 38 0.06 13.62 7.55
C VAL A 38 -0.72 14.37 8.63
N ARG A 39 -1.92 13.90 9.00
CA ARG A 39 -2.77 14.56 10.01
C ARG A 39 -2.48 14.08 11.43
N CYS A 40 -2.34 12.77 11.65
CA CYS A 40 -2.09 12.19 12.98
C CYS A 40 -0.71 11.53 13.13
N GLY A 41 0.08 11.46 12.05
CA GLY A 41 1.42 10.85 12.08
C GLY A 41 1.45 9.33 12.01
N HIS A 42 0.29 8.65 12.01
CA HIS A 42 0.20 7.19 11.98
C HIS A 42 0.89 6.60 10.74
N ARG A 43 1.84 5.66 10.95
CA ARG A 43 2.57 4.96 9.89
C ARG A 43 2.05 3.54 9.72
N MET A 44 2.00 3.09 8.48
CA MET A 44 1.65 1.72 8.13
C MET A 44 2.50 1.25 6.93
N THR A 45 2.70 -0.06 6.84
CA THR A 45 3.28 -0.70 5.67
C THR A 45 2.12 -1.25 4.84
N PRO A 46 1.95 -0.81 3.58
CA PRO A 46 0.94 -1.39 2.72
C PRO A 46 1.27 -2.88 2.51
N PRO A 47 0.26 -3.76 2.45
CA PRO A 47 0.50 -5.13 2.06
C PRO A 47 1.09 -5.10 0.65
N VAL A 48 2.28 -5.68 0.47
CA VAL A 48 2.85 -5.90 -0.85
C VAL A 48 1.78 -6.61 -1.67
N PRO A 49 1.42 -6.13 -2.87
CA PRO A 49 0.49 -6.87 -3.72
C PRO A 49 1.13 -8.24 -3.94
N ALA A 50 0.62 -9.24 -3.23
CA ALA A 50 0.95 -10.63 -3.46
C ALA A 50 0.46 -10.90 -4.88
N GLY A 51 1.35 -10.70 -5.85
CA GLY A 51 1.06 -10.96 -7.25
C GLY A 51 0.52 -12.38 -7.29
N ALA A 52 -0.78 -12.51 -7.58
CA ALA A 52 -1.42 -13.81 -7.66
C ALA A 52 -0.65 -14.59 -8.73
N PRO A 53 0.12 -15.64 -8.41
CA PRO A 53 0.65 -16.48 -9.46
C PRO A 53 -0.57 -17.14 -10.08
N GLY A 54 -0.83 -16.82 -11.34
CA GLY A 54 -1.96 -17.31 -12.12
C GLY A 54 -2.07 -18.83 -12.01
N ARG A 55 -2.91 -19.29 -11.10
CA ARG A 55 -3.30 -20.69 -10.98
C ARG A 55 -4.65 -20.78 -11.63
N ILE A 56 -4.62 -21.08 -12.92
CA ILE A 56 -5.80 -21.46 -13.72
C ILE A 56 -6.32 -22.76 -13.09
N ILE A 57 -7.27 -22.64 -12.16
CA ILE A 57 -8.02 -23.78 -11.63
C ILE A 57 -9.29 -23.85 -12.46
N GLY A 58 -9.28 -24.72 -13.46
CA GLY A 58 -10.42 -24.88 -14.35
C GLY A 58 -10.30 -26.09 -15.26
N ARG A 59 -10.05 -27.28 -14.69
CA ARG A 59 -10.26 -28.54 -15.40
C ARG A 59 -11.77 -28.75 -15.54
N PHE A 60 -12.34 -28.19 -16.60
CA PHE A 60 -13.70 -28.43 -17.06
C PHE A 60 -13.82 -29.93 -17.37
N LYS A 61 -14.60 -30.65 -16.54
CA LYS A 61 -15.06 -32.01 -16.88
C LYS A 61 -16.28 -31.85 -17.80
N PRO A 62 -16.38 -32.65 -18.89
CA PRO A 62 -17.52 -32.61 -19.80
C PRO A 62 -18.82 -33.04 -19.13
#